data_AF-A0A507CP24-F1
#
_entry.id   AF-A0A507CP24-F1
#
_cell.length_a   1.000
_cell.length_b   1.000
_cell.length_c   1.000
_cell.angle_alpha   90.00
_cell.angle_beta   90.00
_cell.angle_gamma   90.00
#
_symmetry.space_group_name_H-M   'P 1'
#
loop_
_entity.id
_entity.type
_entity.pdbx_description
1 polymer ?
#
loop_
_entity_poly.entity_id
_entity_poly.type
_entity_poly.pdbx_seq_one_letter_code
_entity_poly.pdbx_strand_id
1 'polypeptide(L)'
;MSGVQQQIISLAVVFGVMQVATKLNLDTPENANYIRAAYATMQVVQAALLYYIYIVINKKNDDTELKYTEVKNAMDSSEAEIVETTVRDYDIAQLRQAVVAQLVGMMAVVGIHTYWGYLRPMTLQIVLGLKTIYDNPMAKIHLFNQHATGDLQRPIKPKGMFAPKPAPSVKEIKAKQKKDDKKKVVNKIQ
;
A
#
# COMPACT_ATOMS: atom_id res chain seq x y z
N MET A 1 -0.33 -17.23 2.08
CA MET A 1 0.55 -17.44 0.90
C MET A 1 1.91 -16.86 1.23
N SER A 2 3.01 -17.58 0.99
CA SER A 2 4.35 -17.06 1.31
C SER A 2 4.65 -15.79 0.48
N GLY A 3 5.47 -14.89 1.01
CA GLY A 3 5.84 -13.65 0.31
C GLY A 3 6.46 -13.90 -1.07
N VAL A 4 7.23 -14.99 -1.19
CA VAL A 4 7.83 -15.46 -2.45
C VAL A 4 6.77 -15.84 -3.48
N GLN A 5 5.71 -16.55 -3.07
CA GLN A 5 4.62 -16.92 -3.98
C GLN A 5 3.91 -15.69 -4.56
N GLN A 6 3.70 -14.65 -3.75
CA GLN A 6 3.08 -13.40 -4.20
C GLN A 6 3.96 -12.63 -5.19
N GLN A 7 5.28 -12.68 -5.02
CA GLN A 7 6.23 -12.10 -5.95
C GLN A 7 6.23 -12.84 -7.29
N ILE A 8 6.25 -14.18 -7.28
CA ILE A 8 6.17 -15.00 -8.50
C ILE A 8 4.88 -14.73 -9.26
N ILE A 9 3.74 -14.67 -8.56
CA ILE A 9 2.44 -14.34 -9.18
C ILE A 9 2.48 -12.95 -9.81
N SER A 10 3.05 -11.95 -9.11
CA SER A 10 3.12 -10.59 -9.64
C SER A 10 3.98 -10.50 -10.91
N LEU A 11 5.12 -11.20 -10.93
CA LEU A 11 5.97 -11.30 -12.13
C LEU A 11 5.25 -12.04 -13.26
N ALA A 12 4.58 -13.16 -12.97
CA ALA A 12 3.83 -13.93 -13.95
C ALA A 12 2.70 -13.09 -14.58
N VAL A 13 2.00 -12.27 -13.78
CA VAL A 13 0.99 -11.33 -14.28
C VAL A 13 1.63 -10.30 -15.22
N VAL A 14 2.74 -9.68 -14.82
CA VAL A 14 3.44 -8.69 -15.67
C VAL A 14 3.83 -9.33 -17.00
N PHE A 15 4.51 -10.48 -16.99
CA PHE A 15 4.90 -11.16 -18.22
C PHE A 15 3.70 -11.58 -19.07
N GLY A 16 2.64 -12.11 -18.45
CA GLY A 16 1.41 -12.50 -19.14
C GLY A 16 0.75 -11.33 -19.87
N VAL A 17 0.61 -10.19 -19.19
CA VAL A 17 0.03 -8.96 -19.78
C VAL A 17 0.90 -8.45 -20.94
N MET A 18 2.22 -8.47 -20.80
CA MET A 18 3.13 -8.03 -21.85
C MET A 18 3.07 -8.95 -23.09
N GLN A 19 2.93 -10.27 -22.89
CA GLN A 19 2.75 -11.22 -23.99
C GLN A 19 1.43 -11.00 -24.72
N VAL A 20 0.34 -10.77 -23.99
CA VAL A 20 -0.97 -10.45 -24.58
C VAL A 20 -0.92 -9.12 -25.33
N ALA A 21 -0.32 -8.09 -24.74
CA ALA A 21 -0.18 -6.78 -25.36
C ALA A 21 0.61 -6.85 -26.68
N THR A 22 1.67 -7.66 -26.71
CA THR A 22 2.47 -7.90 -27.92
C THR A 22 1.66 -8.68 -28.96
N LYS A 23 0.99 -9.79 -28.57
CA LYS A 23 0.20 -10.60 -29.51
C LYS A 23 -0.97 -9.84 -30.14
N LEU A 24 -1.59 -8.93 -29.40
CA LEU A 24 -2.72 -8.13 -29.86
C LEU A 24 -2.30 -6.79 -30.49
N ASN A 25 -0.99 -6.51 -30.58
CA ASN A 25 -0.46 -5.25 -31.08
C ASN A 25 -1.12 -4.03 -30.42
N LEU A 26 -1.27 -4.05 -29.10
CA LEU A 26 -1.94 -2.98 -28.35
C LEU A 26 -1.19 -1.64 -28.42
N ASP A 27 0.07 -1.65 -28.85
CA ASP A 27 0.90 -0.44 -28.94
C ASP A 27 0.71 0.35 -30.24
N THR A 28 -0.27 0.01 -31.08
CA THR A 28 -0.57 0.75 -32.30
C THR A 28 -1.37 2.03 -32.00
N PRO A 29 -1.24 3.09 -32.84
CA PRO A 29 -2.03 4.31 -32.71
C PRO A 29 -3.54 4.07 -32.72
N GLU A 30 -4.00 3.05 -33.45
CA GLU A 30 -5.40 2.62 -33.53
C GLU A 30 -5.97 2.21 -32.17
N ASN A 31 -5.14 1.56 -31.34
CA ASN A 31 -5.51 1.08 -30.02
C ASN A 31 -5.31 2.13 -28.90
N ALA A 32 -4.58 3.21 -29.20
CA ALA A 32 -4.18 4.22 -28.20
C ALA A 32 -5.37 4.83 -27.45
N ASN A 33 -6.44 5.20 -28.18
CA ASN A 33 -7.62 5.81 -27.55
C ASN A 33 -8.39 4.83 -26.67
N TYR A 34 -8.49 3.56 -27.07
CA TYR A 34 -9.11 2.52 -26.25
C TYR A 34 -8.34 2.28 -24.95
N ILE A 35 -7.01 2.24 -25.03
CA ILE A 35 -6.15 2.06 -23.84
C ILE A 35 -6.26 3.26 -22.91
N ARG A 36 -6.25 4.48 -23.45
CA ARG A 36 -6.45 5.71 -22.67
C ARG A 36 -7.80 5.69 -21.94
N ALA A 37 -8.87 5.35 -22.65
CA ALA A 37 -10.21 5.27 -22.08
C ALA A 37 -10.30 4.18 -20.99
N ALA A 38 -9.76 2.99 -21.25
CA ALA A 38 -9.72 1.89 -20.29
C ALA A 38 -8.90 2.25 -19.03
N TYR A 39 -7.74 2.90 -19.21
CA TYR A 39 -6.92 3.37 -18.10
C TYR A 39 -7.63 4.44 -17.27
N ALA A 40 -8.22 5.45 -17.92
CA ALA A 40 -8.99 6.49 -17.23
C ALA A 40 -10.17 5.88 -16.45
N THR A 41 -10.89 4.94 -17.06
CA THR A 41 -11.99 4.20 -16.42
C THR A 41 -11.48 3.46 -15.19
N MET A 42 -10.32 2.80 -15.29
CA MET A 42 -9.76 2.09 -14.16
C MET A 42 -9.36 3.01 -13.01
N GLN A 43 -8.79 4.18 -13.30
CA GLN A 43 -8.47 5.18 -12.27
C GLN A 43 -9.71 5.69 -11.55
N VAL A 44 -10.80 5.94 -12.30
CA VAL A 44 -12.09 6.37 -11.73
C VAL A 44 -12.67 5.27 -10.83
N VAL A 45 -12.68 4.01 -11.30
CA VAL A 45 -13.17 2.88 -10.51
C VAL A 45 -12.36 2.71 -9.22
N GLN A 46 -11.03 2.79 -9.31
CA GLN A 46 -10.17 2.67 -8.14
C GLN A 46 -10.42 3.82 -7.13
N ALA A 47 -10.53 5.05 -7.62
CA ALA A 47 -10.85 6.21 -6.77
C ALA A 47 -12.24 6.09 -6.11
N ALA A 48 -13.24 5.65 -6.87
CA ALA A 48 -14.59 5.43 -6.36
C ALA A 48 -14.62 4.35 -5.26
N LEU A 49 -13.85 3.28 -5.41
CA LEU A 49 -13.73 2.23 -4.39
C LEU A 49 -13.02 2.73 -3.14
N LEU A 50 -11.92 3.48 -3.26
CA LEU A 50 -11.26 4.08 -2.11
C LEU A 50 -12.21 5.05 -1.38
N TYR A 51 -12.96 5.87 -2.12
CA TYR A 51 -13.95 6.76 -1.52
C TYR A 51 -15.11 6.00 -0.85
N TYR A 52 -15.58 4.92 -1.45
CA TYR A 52 -16.60 4.06 -0.83
C TYR A 52 -16.09 3.45 0.49
N ILE A 53 -14.84 2.95 0.51
CA ILE A 53 -14.21 2.43 1.73
C ILE A 53 -14.13 3.51 2.82
N TYR A 54 -13.81 4.76 2.46
CA TYR A 54 -13.84 5.89 3.40
C TYR A 54 -15.21 6.06 4.06
N ILE A 55 -16.29 5.98 3.27
CA ILE A 55 -17.66 6.08 3.79
C ILE A 55 -17.95 4.90 4.74
N VAL A 56 -17.56 3.68 4.38
CA VAL A 56 -17.77 2.48 5.22
C VAL A 56 -17.04 2.61 6.56
N ILE A 57 -15.78 3.06 6.57
CA ILE A 57 -14.99 3.26 7.79
C ILE A 57 -15.67 4.28 8.71
N ASN A 58 -16.04 5.45 8.17
CA ASN A 58 -16.70 6.50 8.95
C ASN A 58 -18.07 6.07 9.48
N LYS A 59 -18.83 5.31 8.68
CA LYS A 59 -20.13 4.77 9.11
C LYS A 59 -19.98 3.75 10.23
N LYS A 60 -18.92 2.94 10.20
CA LYS A 60 -18.64 1.95 11.25
C LYS A 60 -18.24 2.62 12.57
N ASN A 61 -17.52 3.76 12.49
CA ASN A 61 -17.09 4.56 13.63
C ASN A 61 -16.47 3.72 14.78
N ASP A 62 -15.46 2.92 14.43
CA ASP A 62 -14.80 2.01 15.36
C ASP A 62 -13.73 2.75 16.19
N ASP A 63 -14.14 3.24 17.36
CA ASP A 63 -13.28 4.01 18.27
C ASP A 63 -12.43 3.14 19.21
N THR A 64 -12.27 1.84 18.92
CA THR A 64 -11.43 0.93 19.70
C THR A 64 -9.98 1.44 19.71
N GLU A 65 -9.38 1.55 20.90
CA GLU A 65 -8.00 2.00 21.06
C GLU A 65 -7.01 1.03 20.38
N LEU A 66 -6.08 1.61 19.62
CA LEU A 66 -5.00 0.91 18.94
C LEU A 66 -3.67 1.59 19.30
N LYS A 67 -2.77 0.83 19.91
CA LYS A 67 -1.41 1.28 20.21
C LYS A 67 -0.41 0.48 19.40
N TYR A 68 0.38 1.14 18.57
CA TYR A 68 1.40 0.50 17.75
C TYR A 68 2.66 1.35 17.66
N THR A 69 3.71 0.77 17.06
CA THR A 69 4.99 1.45 16.86
C THR A 69 5.15 1.81 15.40
N GLU A 70 5.49 3.07 15.14
CA GLU A 70 5.75 3.57 13.80
C GLU A 70 7.18 4.10 13.75
N VAL A 71 7.90 3.76 12.67
CA VAL A 71 9.25 4.29 12.44
C VAL A 71 9.08 5.58 11.64
N LYS A 72 9.51 6.72 12.21
CA LYS A 72 9.39 8.03 11.54
C LYS A 72 10.18 8.10 10.24
N ASN A 73 11.27 7.35 10.14
CA ASN A 73 12.15 7.33 8.99
C ASN A 73 12.40 5.91 8.49
N ALA A 74 11.92 5.58 7.29
CA ALA A 74 12.08 4.23 6.73
C ALA A 74 13.54 3.76 6.59
N MET A 75 14.50 4.71 6.56
CA MET A 75 15.95 4.44 6.53
C MET A 75 16.61 4.36 7.91
N ASP A 76 15.99 4.91 8.96
CA ASP A 76 16.51 4.89 10.32
C ASP A 76 15.48 4.35 11.31
N SER A 77 15.60 3.06 11.60
CA SER A 77 14.70 2.35 12.53
C SER A 77 14.98 2.62 14.02
N SER A 78 15.93 3.51 14.33
CA SER A 78 16.24 3.88 15.72
C SER A 78 15.23 4.87 16.32
N GLU A 79 14.54 5.65 15.48
CA GLU A 79 13.50 6.62 15.89
C GLU A 79 12.09 6.04 15.68
N ALA A 80 11.75 5.03 16.49
CA ALA A 80 10.41 4.47 16.53
C ALA A 80 9.58 5.11 17.65
N GLU A 81 8.40 5.61 17.31
CA GLU A 81 7.46 6.27 18.23
C GLU A 81 6.25 5.38 18.51
N ILE A 82 5.73 5.42 19.73
CA ILE A 82 4.48 4.74 20.09
C ILE A 82 3.34 5.65 19.66
N VAL A 83 2.57 5.21 18.67
CA VAL A 83 1.37 5.89 18.20
C VAL A 83 0.17 5.30 18.94
N GLU A 84 -0.56 6.15 19.64
CA GLU A 84 -1.87 5.83 20.21
C GLU A 84 -2.94 6.44 19.31
N THR A 85 -3.83 5.60 18.79
CA THR A 85 -4.87 6.01 17.84
C THR A 85 -6.12 5.15 18.02
N THR A 86 -7.16 5.37 17.23
CA THR A 86 -8.32 4.49 17.12
C THR A 86 -8.23 3.59 15.89
N VAL A 87 -8.98 2.49 15.88
CA VAL A 87 -9.10 1.63 14.69
C VAL A 87 -9.60 2.43 13.47
N ARG A 88 -10.60 3.29 13.66
CA ARG A 88 -11.12 4.17 12.61
C ARG A 88 -10.03 5.08 12.03
N ASP A 89 -9.32 5.81 12.88
CA ASP A 89 -8.33 6.80 12.43
C ASP A 89 -7.12 6.12 11.78
N TYR A 90 -6.72 4.94 12.28
CA TYR A 90 -5.71 4.10 11.62
C TYR A 90 -6.14 3.67 10.21
N ASP A 91 -7.36 3.17 10.04
CA ASP A 91 -7.85 2.73 8.73
C ASP A 91 -7.96 3.89 7.74
N ILE A 92 -8.40 5.08 8.19
CA ILE A 92 -8.41 6.30 7.37
C ILE A 92 -6.98 6.70 6.96
N ALA A 93 -6.00 6.61 7.87
CA ALA A 93 -4.61 6.91 7.55
C ALA A 93 -4.05 5.94 6.49
N GLN A 94 -4.33 4.64 6.60
CA GLN A 94 -3.97 3.64 5.59
C GLN A 94 -4.62 3.93 4.23
N LEU A 95 -5.89 4.33 4.24
CA LEU A 95 -6.61 4.71 3.02
C LEU A 95 -6.00 5.94 2.35
N ARG A 96 -5.60 6.95 3.15
CA ARG A 96 -4.90 8.14 2.64
C ARG A 96 -3.57 7.78 1.96
N GLN A 97 -2.80 6.86 2.54
CA GLN A 97 -1.57 6.36 1.90
C GLN A 97 -1.87 5.70 0.55
N ALA A 98 -2.94 4.92 0.46
CA ALA A 98 -3.37 4.30 -0.80
C ALA A 98 -3.79 5.34 -1.86
N VAL A 99 -4.49 6.41 -1.46
CA VAL A 99 -4.87 7.52 -2.36
C VAL A 99 -3.62 8.23 -2.89
N VAL A 100 -2.66 8.56 -2.01
CA VAL A 100 -1.41 9.20 -2.43
C VAL A 100 -0.63 8.30 -3.38
N ALA A 101 -0.51 7.00 -3.08
CA ALA A 101 0.14 6.03 -3.95
C ALA A 101 -0.54 5.93 -5.33
N GLN A 102 -1.87 5.95 -5.38
CA GLN A 102 -2.62 5.99 -6.63
C GLN A 102 -2.30 7.26 -7.43
N LEU A 103 -2.35 8.43 -6.81
CA LEU A 103 -2.08 9.71 -7.48
C LEU A 103 -0.65 9.79 -8.02
N VAL A 104 0.34 9.38 -7.23
CA VAL A 104 1.75 9.33 -7.66
C VAL A 104 1.93 8.35 -8.82
N GLY A 105 1.36 7.15 -8.72
CA GLY A 105 1.39 6.16 -9.80
C GLY A 105 0.72 6.65 -11.08
N MET A 106 -0.42 7.34 -10.95
CA MET A 106 -1.14 7.93 -12.08
C MET A 106 -0.32 9.04 -12.75
N MET A 107 0.25 9.96 -11.98
CA MET A 107 1.11 11.02 -12.51
C MET A 107 2.32 10.45 -13.25
N ALA A 108 2.96 9.41 -12.70
CA ALA A 108 4.09 8.76 -13.36
C ALA A 108 3.70 8.13 -14.71
N VAL A 109 2.59 7.39 -14.75
CA VAL A 109 2.13 6.69 -15.96
C VAL A 109 1.65 7.68 -17.02
N VAL A 110 0.88 8.69 -16.63
CA VAL A 110 0.43 9.77 -17.53
C VAL A 110 1.63 10.55 -18.04
N GLY A 111 2.59 10.91 -17.19
CA GLY A 111 3.82 11.60 -17.60
C GLY A 111 4.61 10.79 -18.62
N ILE A 112 4.77 9.48 -18.39
CA ILE A 112 5.44 8.59 -19.33
C ILE A 112 4.69 8.53 -20.68
N HIS A 113 3.36 8.43 -20.63
CA HIS A 113 2.53 8.38 -21.83
C HIS A 113 2.58 9.69 -22.62
N THR A 114 2.47 10.84 -21.96
CA THR A 114 2.46 12.15 -22.62
C THR A 114 3.82 12.51 -23.21
N TYR A 115 4.93 12.16 -22.55
CA TYR A 115 6.27 12.51 -23.02
C TYR A 115 6.83 11.51 -24.05
N TRP A 116 6.72 10.20 -23.80
CA TRP A 116 7.28 9.16 -24.70
C TRP A 116 6.25 8.46 -25.58
N GLY A 117 4.94 8.72 -25.40
CA GLY A 117 3.90 8.04 -26.16
C GLY A 117 3.70 6.57 -25.78
N TYR A 118 4.33 6.08 -24.71
CA TYR A 118 4.31 4.65 -24.38
C TYR A 118 2.93 4.19 -23.88
N LEU A 119 2.38 3.17 -24.54
CA LEU A 119 1.10 2.55 -24.20
C LEU A 119 1.25 1.35 -23.26
N ARG A 120 2.35 0.59 -23.38
CA ARG A 120 2.65 -0.57 -22.52
C ARG A 120 2.50 -0.28 -21.02
N PRO A 121 3.02 0.83 -20.46
CA PRO A 121 2.84 1.15 -19.05
C PRO A 121 1.36 1.34 -18.65
N MET A 122 0.57 1.99 -19.51
CA MET A 122 -0.88 2.14 -19.28
C MET A 122 -1.59 0.79 -19.31
N THR A 123 -1.31 -0.04 -20.33
CA THR A 123 -1.89 -1.39 -20.46
C THR A 123 -1.60 -2.25 -19.25
N LEU A 124 -0.35 -2.25 -18.79
CA LEU A 124 0.03 -3.00 -17.59
C LEU A 124 -0.73 -2.50 -16.35
N GLN A 125 -0.87 -1.18 -16.21
CA GLN A 125 -1.52 -0.57 -15.05
C GLN A 125 -3.03 -0.74 -15.01
N ILE A 126 -3.69 -0.98 -16.15
CA ILE A 126 -5.11 -1.40 -16.14
C ILE A 126 -5.25 -2.72 -15.38
N VAL A 127 -4.41 -3.71 -15.70
CA VAL A 127 -4.49 -5.04 -15.07
C VAL A 127 -3.96 -5.02 -13.64
N LEU A 128 -2.85 -4.33 -13.40
CA LEU A 128 -2.30 -4.19 -12.04
C LEU A 128 -3.17 -3.32 -11.13
N GLY A 129 -3.93 -2.37 -11.68
CA GLY A 129 -4.94 -1.59 -10.93
C GLY A 129 -6.00 -2.49 -10.30
N LEU A 130 -6.52 -3.46 -11.06
CA LEU A 130 -7.46 -4.47 -10.54
C LEU A 130 -6.84 -5.30 -9.42
N LYS A 131 -5.61 -5.77 -9.62
CA LYS A 131 -4.87 -6.53 -8.59
C LYS A 131 -4.66 -5.68 -7.34
N THR A 132 -4.34 -4.40 -7.50
CA THR A 132 -4.12 -3.46 -6.39
C THR A 132 -5.37 -3.29 -5.55
N ILE A 133 -6.54 -3.16 -6.19
CA ILE A 133 -7.83 -3.12 -5.50
C ILE A 133 -8.06 -4.41 -4.70
N TYR A 134 -7.87 -5.56 -5.35
CA TYR A 134 -8.09 -6.86 -4.71
C TYR A 134 -7.14 -7.09 -3.52
N ASP A 135 -5.88 -6.66 -3.65
CA ASP A 135 -4.86 -6.84 -2.63
C ASP A 135 -4.87 -5.77 -1.54
N ASN A 136 -5.59 -4.67 -1.74
CA ASN A 136 -5.68 -3.59 -0.77
C ASN A 136 -6.27 -4.11 0.56
N PRO A 137 -5.52 -4.01 1.68
CA PRO A 137 -5.98 -4.52 2.97
C PRO A 137 -7.27 -3.84 3.47
N MET A 138 -7.45 -2.55 3.21
CA MET A 138 -8.68 -1.83 3.56
C MET A 138 -9.87 -2.31 2.74
N ALA A 139 -9.66 -2.61 1.44
CA ALA A 139 -10.69 -3.23 0.63
C ALA A 139 -11.05 -4.64 1.16
N LYS A 140 -10.06 -5.45 1.54
CA LYS A 140 -10.33 -6.77 2.15
C LYS A 140 -11.18 -6.68 3.41
N ILE A 141 -10.85 -5.75 4.30
CA ILE A 141 -11.56 -5.59 5.57
C ILE A 141 -12.96 -5.00 5.37
N HIS A 142 -13.09 -3.92 4.60
CA HIS A 142 -14.32 -3.10 4.56
C HIS A 142 -15.21 -3.35 3.33
N LEU A 143 -14.66 -3.85 2.22
CA LEU A 143 -15.42 -4.19 1.02
C LEU A 143 -15.71 -5.70 0.95
N PHE A 144 -14.71 -6.54 1.25
CA PHE A 144 -14.87 -8.00 1.20
C PHE A 144 -15.20 -8.63 2.57
N ASN A 145 -15.47 -7.82 3.59
CA ASN A 145 -15.85 -8.25 4.95
C ASN A 145 -14.90 -9.30 5.57
N GLN A 146 -13.61 -9.26 5.22
CA GLN A 146 -12.63 -10.17 5.80
C GLN A 146 -12.30 -9.74 7.23
N HIS A 147 -12.21 -10.71 8.14
CA HIS A 147 -11.81 -10.44 9.52
C HIS A 147 -10.38 -9.90 9.57
N ALA A 148 -10.16 -8.90 10.43
CA ALA A 148 -8.86 -8.28 10.67
C ALA A 148 -7.94 -9.18 11.53
N THR A 149 -7.70 -10.40 11.06
CA THR A 149 -6.87 -11.41 11.72
C THR A 149 -5.71 -11.83 10.82
N GLY A 150 -4.65 -12.38 11.44
CA GLY A 150 -3.45 -12.82 10.74
C GLY A 150 -2.81 -11.69 9.92
N ASP A 151 -2.86 -11.84 8.60
CA ASP A 151 -2.27 -10.91 7.62
C ASP A 151 -2.97 -9.55 7.51
N LEU A 152 -4.21 -9.44 8.01
CA LEU A 152 -5.02 -8.22 8.05
C LEU A 152 -5.12 -7.64 9.47
N GLN A 153 -4.38 -8.21 10.43
CA GLN A 153 -4.35 -7.71 11.78
C GLN A 153 -3.70 -6.32 11.82
N ARG A 154 -4.35 -5.38 12.52
CA ARG A 154 -3.82 -4.02 12.73
C ARG A 154 -2.75 -4.05 13.84
N PRO A 155 -1.64 -3.30 13.70
CA PRO A 155 -1.20 -2.58 12.50
C PRO A 155 -0.81 -3.55 11.37
N ILE A 156 -1.25 -3.23 10.16
CA ILE A 156 -1.04 -4.07 8.98
C ILE A 156 0.43 -4.01 8.58
N LYS A 157 1.04 -5.18 8.46
CA LYS A 157 2.45 -5.29 8.06
C LYS A 157 2.58 -4.91 6.58
N PRO A 158 3.48 -3.97 6.23
CA PRO A 158 3.79 -3.66 4.84
C PRO A 158 4.18 -4.93 4.08
N LYS A 159 3.63 -5.13 2.88
CA LYS A 159 3.97 -6.24 1.99
C LYS A 159 4.52 -5.69 0.68
N GLY A 160 5.63 -6.22 0.21
CA GLY A 160 6.23 -5.81 -1.07
C GLY A 160 7.74 -5.93 -1.09
N MET A 161 8.32 -5.98 -2.30
CA MET A 161 9.78 -6.04 -2.51
C MET A 161 10.50 -4.78 -2.03
N PHE A 162 9.80 -3.65 -2.00
CA PHE A 162 10.30 -2.34 -1.53
C PHE A 162 9.62 -1.89 -0.25
N ALA A 163 9.02 -2.81 0.51
CA ALA A 163 8.35 -2.47 1.74
C ALA A 163 9.39 -2.00 2.79
N PRO A 164 9.12 -0.91 3.55
CA PRO A 164 9.98 -0.49 4.66
C PRO A 164 10.21 -1.64 5.63
N LYS A 165 11.39 -1.67 6.28
CA LYS A 165 11.64 -2.65 7.35
C LYS A 165 10.54 -2.54 8.42
N PRO A 166 10.01 -3.67 8.91
CA PRO A 166 8.96 -3.64 9.93
C PRO A 166 9.43 -2.90 11.18
N ALA A 167 8.54 -2.07 11.74
CA ALA A 167 8.80 -1.34 12.97
C ALA A 167 9.09 -2.30 14.13
N PRO A 168 10.06 -1.99 15.02
CA PRO A 168 10.30 -2.78 16.23
C PRO A 168 9.08 -2.72 17.15
N SER A 169 8.78 -3.82 17.86
CA SER A 169 7.56 -3.93 18.66
C SER A 169 7.55 -2.99 19.88
N VAL A 170 6.36 -2.68 20.44
CA VAL A 170 6.23 -1.86 21.67
C VAL A 170 7.11 -2.41 22.80
N LYS A 171 7.21 -3.74 22.92
CA LYS A 171 8.05 -4.41 23.93
C LYS A 171 9.53 -4.17 23.67
N GLU A 172 9.97 -4.20 22.42
CA GLU A 172 11.36 -3.95 22.02
C GLU A 172 11.77 -2.50 22.25
N ILE A 173 10.90 -1.52 21.94
CA ILE A 173 11.18 -0.11 22.21
C ILE A 173 11.28 0.15 23.72
N LYS A 174 10.32 -0.35 24.51
CA LYS A 174 10.38 -0.22 25.97
C LYS A 174 11.62 -0.89 26.57
N ALA A 175 12.09 -2.00 25.99
CA ALA A 175 13.32 -2.66 26.42
C ALA A 175 14.59 -1.88 26.02
N LYS A 176 14.60 -1.22 24.85
CA LYS A 176 15.69 -0.33 24.44
C LYS A 176 15.75 0.92 25.30
N GLN A 177 14.62 1.63 25.51
CA GLN A 177 14.53 2.79 26.40
C GLN A 177 15.05 2.48 27.80
N LYS A 178 14.63 1.35 28.41
CA LYS A 178 15.14 0.93 29.72
C LYS A 178 16.65 0.64 29.74
N LYS A 179 17.23 0.15 28.64
CA LYS A 179 18.68 -0.09 28.54
C LYS A 179 19.45 1.22 28.37
N ASP A 180 18.92 2.15 27.58
CA ASP A 180 19.52 3.45 27.33
C ASP A 180 19.46 4.33 28.60
N ASP A 181 18.35 4.28 29.34
CA ASP A 181 18.21 4.96 30.63
C ASP A 181 19.19 4.40 31.67
N LYS A 182 19.35 3.07 31.75
CA LYS A 182 20.36 2.45 32.63
C LYS A 182 21.78 2.86 32.27
N LYS A 183 22.13 2.94 30.97
CA LYS A 183 23.45 3.41 30.52
C LYS A 183 23.70 4.88 30.89
N LYS A 184 22.69 5.75 30.75
CA LYS A 184 22.78 7.16 31.14
C LYS A 184 22.98 7.34 32.65
N VAL A 185 22.33 6.50 33.47
CA VAL A 185 22.50 6.53 34.94
C VAL A 185 23.91 6.06 35.32
N VAL A 186 24.44 5.00 34.72
CA VAL A 186 25.79 4.50 35.00
C VAL A 186 26.88 5.51 34.62
N ASN A 187 26.76 6.17 33.46
CA ASN A 187 27.72 7.20 33.04
C ASN A 187 27.64 8.51 33.85
N LYS A 188 26.61 8.72 34.67
CA LYS A 188 26.47 9.91 35.54
C LYS A 188 27.03 9.69 36.94
N ILE A 189 27.42 8.46 37.28
CA ILE A 189 27.96 8.04 38.58
C ILE A 189 29.49 7.83 38.51
N GLN A 190 30.07 7.84 37.31
CA GLN A 190 31.53 7.93 37.07
C GLN A 190 31.94 9.39 36.87
#